data_AF-A0A3D4W6Y6-F1
#
_entry.id   AF-A0A3D4W6Y6-F1
#
_cell.length_a   1.000
_cell.length_b   1.000
_cell.length_c   1.000
_cell.angle_alpha   90.00
_cell.angle_beta   90.00
_cell.angle_gamma   90.00
#
_symmetry.space_group_name_H-M   'P 1'
#
loop_
_entity.id
_entity.type
_entity.pdbx_description
1 polymer ?
#
loop_
_entity_poly.entity_id
_entity_poly.type
_entity_poly.pdbx_seq_one_letter_code
_entity_poly.pdbx_strand_id
1 'polypeptide(L)'
;MVSEGKTFTAINLASIFALYGKKTLLMGYDLRKPKIYQDFGLSNTEGISSFLIHRSDLQGIIQKSPLDNLDIVMAGPVPPNPAELIASDRNDELIDGLKEIYDFIIIDTPPVGLVTDAFLLMKYADVKVFVVRQNYTNKKVFGSIIADIESRNIPNMTILVNDVKMDKNSYGYGYGYGYGYGYGYGYGSGYGYGYYTDDQEPDEEGLVDKMFRKS
;
A
#
# COMPACT_ATOMS: atom_id res chain seq x y z
N MET A 1 2.56 2.39 -14.04
CA MET A 1 3.32 1.99 -12.82
C MET A 1 2.45 1.15 -11.88
N VAL A 2 1.85 0.06 -12.38
CA VAL A 2 0.84 -0.74 -11.64
C VAL A 2 1.50 -1.86 -10.78
N SER A 3 2.82 -2.00 -10.77
CA SER A 3 3.50 -3.14 -10.10
C SER A 3 4.81 -2.77 -9.40
N GLU A 4 4.92 -1.54 -8.90
CA GLU A 4 6.08 -1.14 -8.07
C GLU A 4 5.94 -1.56 -6.61
N GLY A 5 4.73 -1.99 -6.19
CA GLY A 5 4.45 -2.43 -4.83
C GLY A 5 3.99 -1.31 -3.90
N LYS A 6 3.32 -0.26 -4.41
CA LYS A 6 2.71 0.80 -3.60
C LYS A 6 1.69 0.26 -2.62
N THR A 7 0.63 -0.40 -3.12
CA THR A 7 -0.40 -1.04 -2.30
C THR A 7 0.20 -2.03 -1.30
N PHE A 8 1.13 -2.89 -1.74
CA PHE A 8 1.85 -3.80 -0.85
C PHE A 8 2.58 -3.06 0.28
N THR A 9 3.29 -1.99 -0.04
CA THR A 9 4.01 -1.16 0.94
C THR A 9 3.04 -0.47 1.89
N ALA A 10 1.93 0.06 1.38
CA ALA A 10 0.89 0.75 2.15
C ALA A 10 0.23 -0.20 3.16
N ILE A 11 -0.16 -1.41 2.72
CA ILE A 11 -0.72 -2.45 3.58
C ILE A 11 0.26 -2.79 4.70
N ASN A 12 1.51 -3.12 4.37
CA ASN A 12 2.51 -3.51 5.38
C ASN A 12 2.81 -2.37 6.36
N LEU A 13 2.93 -1.13 5.87
CA LEU A 13 3.18 0.02 6.73
C LEU A 13 2.02 0.26 7.71
N ALA A 14 0.78 0.18 7.21
CA ALA A 14 -0.41 0.31 8.06
C ALA A 14 -0.49 -0.81 9.11
N SER A 15 -0.20 -2.05 8.70
CA SER A 15 -0.17 -3.19 9.63
C SER A 15 0.90 -3.05 10.71
N ILE A 16 2.09 -2.51 10.39
CA ILE A 16 3.15 -2.27 11.38
C ILE A 16 2.69 -1.27 12.46
N PHE A 17 2.07 -0.15 12.06
CA PHE A 17 1.55 0.82 13.03
C PHE A 17 0.43 0.24 13.89
N ALA A 18 -0.49 -0.52 13.29
CA ALA A 18 -1.57 -1.19 13.99
C ALA A 18 -1.07 -2.23 15.01
N LEU A 19 -0.09 -3.04 14.63
CA LEU A 19 0.58 -4.01 15.52
C LEU A 19 1.34 -3.32 16.66
N TYR A 20 1.79 -2.09 16.46
CA TYR A 20 2.38 -1.25 17.51
C TYR A 20 1.32 -0.59 18.42
N GLY A 21 0.06 -0.95 18.27
CA GLY A 21 -1.06 -0.46 19.07
C GLY A 21 -1.54 0.94 18.68
N LYS A 22 -1.17 1.45 17.50
CA LYS A 22 -1.65 2.74 17.00
C LYS A 22 -2.94 2.57 16.25
N LYS A 23 -3.90 3.46 16.50
CA LYS A 23 -5.17 3.45 15.78
C LYS A 23 -4.91 3.92 14.35
N THR A 24 -4.91 2.97 13.43
CA THR A 24 -4.40 3.15 12.07
C THR A 24 -5.52 2.97 11.05
N LEU A 25 -5.52 3.83 10.03
CA LEU A 25 -6.42 3.73 8.89
C LEU A 25 -5.63 3.51 7.60
N LEU A 26 -6.06 2.54 6.80
CA LEU A 26 -5.61 2.38 5.41
C LEU A 26 -6.71 2.85 4.45
N MET A 27 -6.39 3.82 3.59
CA MET A 27 -7.31 4.35 2.59
C MET A 27 -6.89 3.92 1.18
N GLY A 28 -7.76 3.17 0.51
CA GLY A 28 -7.62 2.84 -0.91
C GLY A 28 -8.13 3.97 -1.80
N TYR A 29 -7.27 4.91 -2.17
CA TYR A 29 -7.66 6.13 -2.88
C TYR A 29 -7.54 6.03 -4.42
N ASP A 30 -7.41 4.83 -4.99
CA ASP A 30 -7.55 4.66 -6.45
C ASP A 30 -9.03 4.62 -6.85
N LEU A 31 -9.61 5.81 -7.05
CA LEU A 31 -11.00 5.97 -7.51
C LEU A 31 -11.21 5.55 -8.97
N ARG A 32 -10.14 5.30 -9.75
CA ARG A 32 -10.24 4.94 -11.17
C ARG A 32 -10.30 3.43 -11.36
N LYS A 33 -9.49 2.70 -10.61
CA LYS A 33 -9.36 1.24 -10.68
C LYS A 33 -9.16 0.66 -9.28
N PRO A 34 -10.16 0.72 -8.41
CA PRO A 34 -10.05 0.20 -7.05
C PRO A 34 -9.82 -1.31 -7.07
N LYS A 35 -8.84 -1.76 -6.28
CA LYS A 35 -8.46 -3.19 -6.20
C LYS A 35 -8.20 -3.68 -4.78
N ILE A 36 -7.77 -2.79 -3.90
CA ILE A 36 -7.34 -3.15 -2.54
C ILE A 36 -8.41 -3.90 -1.73
N TYR A 37 -9.69 -3.67 -2.01
CA TYR A 37 -10.78 -4.39 -1.33
C TYR A 37 -10.72 -5.91 -1.50
N GLN A 38 -10.18 -6.38 -2.63
CA GLN A 38 -10.01 -7.81 -2.92
C GLN A 38 -8.93 -8.41 -2.02
N ASP A 39 -7.86 -7.66 -1.73
CA ASP A 39 -6.75 -8.12 -0.88
C ASP A 39 -7.20 -8.37 0.57
N PHE A 40 -8.28 -7.72 1.00
CA PHE A 40 -8.87 -7.82 2.33
C PHE A 40 -10.19 -8.63 2.38
N GLY A 41 -10.70 -9.13 1.25
CA GLY A 41 -11.99 -9.83 1.21
C GLY A 41 -13.19 -8.95 1.61
N LEU A 42 -13.10 -7.63 1.38
CA LEU A 42 -14.08 -6.64 1.82
C LEU A 42 -14.97 -6.15 0.67
N SER A 43 -16.08 -5.48 1.01
CA SER A 43 -16.98 -4.88 0.01
C SER A 43 -16.45 -3.53 -0.50
N ASN A 44 -16.74 -3.21 -1.77
CA ASN A 44 -16.48 -1.90 -2.38
C ASN A 44 -17.77 -1.19 -2.84
N THR A 45 -18.91 -1.53 -2.24
CA THR A 45 -20.23 -0.93 -2.58
C THR A 45 -20.39 0.49 -2.07
N GLU A 46 -19.77 0.80 -0.93
CA GLU A 46 -19.71 2.14 -0.34
C GLU A 46 -18.26 2.44 0.04
N GLY A 47 -17.86 3.70 -0.05
CA GLY A 47 -16.49 4.12 0.19
C GLY A 47 -16.29 5.62 0.00
N ILE A 48 -15.05 6.03 -0.26
CA ILE A 48 -14.66 7.43 -0.48
C ILE A 48 -15.59 8.11 -1.48
N SER A 49 -15.80 7.53 -2.67
CA SER A 49 -16.64 8.13 -3.71
C SER A 49 -18.07 8.36 -3.26
N SER A 50 -18.68 7.40 -2.54
CA SER A 50 -20.02 7.54 -1.97
C SER A 50 -20.11 8.66 -0.94
N PHE A 51 -19.10 8.84 -0.09
CA PHE A 51 -19.04 9.93 0.86
C PHE A 51 -18.90 11.30 0.17
N LEU A 52 -18.04 11.37 -0.85
CA LEU A 52 -17.78 12.60 -1.59
C LEU A 52 -19.01 13.10 -2.36
N ILE A 53 -19.97 12.23 -2.68
CA ILE A 53 -21.25 12.59 -3.31
C ILE A 53 -22.43 12.68 -2.32
N HIS A 54 -22.16 12.72 -1.01
CA HIS A 54 -23.17 12.78 0.06
C HIS A 54 -24.14 11.58 0.13
N ARG A 55 -23.74 10.42 -0.41
CA ARG A 55 -24.54 9.19 -0.35
C ARG A 55 -24.30 8.38 0.92
N SER A 56 -23.12 8.53 1.53
CA SER A 56 -22.72 7.87 2.78
C SER A 56 -22.16 8.88 3.77
N ASP A 57 -22.27 8.56 5.06
CA ASP A 57 -21.61 9.29 6.12
C ASP A 57 -20.21 8.72 6.41
N LEU A 58 -19.47 9.37 7.30
CA LEU A 58 -18.08 8.99 7.62
C LEU A 58 -18.00 7.59 8.22
N GLN A 59 -18.93 7.23 9.11
CA GLN A 59 -18.92 5.92 9.76
C GLN A 59 -19.29 4.79 8.79
N GLY A 60 -20.22 5.04 7.87
CA GLY A 60 -20.71 4.06 6.92
C GLY A 60 -19.69 3.63 5.84
N ILE A 61 -18.58 4.35 5.70
CA ILE A 61 -17.51 4.00 4.75
C ILE A 61 -16.30 3.33 5.41
N ILE A 62 -16.26 3.29 6.75
CA ILE A 62 -15.16 2.70 7.52
C ILE A 62 -15.48 1.22 7.76
N GLN A 63 -14.59 0.35 7.27
CA GLN A 63 -14.68 -1.09 7.45
C GLN A 63 -13.58 -1.58 8.40
N LYS A 64 -13.91 -2.55 9.25
CA LYS A 64 -12.93 -3.20 10.12
C LYS A 64 -12.10 -4.19 9.31
N SER A 65 -10.78 -4.18 9.53
CA SER A 65 -9.92 -5.27 9.03
C SER A 65 -9.89 -6.43 10.04
N PRO A 66 -9.35 -7.60 9.65
CA PRO A 66 -9.06 -8.69 10.59
C PRO A 66 -7.99 -8.36 11.64
N LEU A 67 -7.23 -7.28 11.45
CA LEU A 67 -6.16 -6.85 12.35
C LEU A 67 -6.66 -5.80 13.34
N ASP A 68 -6.42 -6.03 14.63
CA ASP A 68 -6.71 -5.05 15.67
C ASP A 68 -6.00 -3.72 15.40
N ASN A 69 -6.70 -2.62 15.70
CA ASN A 69 -6.25 -1.24 15.47
C ASN A 69 -6.04 -0.86 13.99
N LEU A 70 -6.44 -1.69 13.04
CA LEU A 70 -6.43 -1.36 11.62
C LEU A 70 -7.86 -1.33 11.05
N ASP A 71 -8.27 -0.13 10.66
CA ASP A 71 -9.50 0.10 9.89
C ASP A 71 -9.15 0.44 8.43
N ILE A 72 -10.12 0.25 7.54
CA ILE A 72 -9.93 0.40 6.10
C ILE A 72 -11.08 1.20 5.52
N VAL A 73 -10.74 2.15 4.66
CA VAL A 73 -11.71 2.85 3.80
C VAL A 73 -11.38 2.54 2.36
N MET A 74 -12.37 2.00 1.63
CA MET A 74 -12.23 1.68 0.21
C MET A 74 -12.60 2.87 -0.66
N ALA A 75 -12.20 2.81 -1.94
CA ALA A 75 -12.57 3.82 -2.92
C ALA A 75 -14.09 3.98 -3.09
N GLY A 76 -14.85 2.88 -2.98
CA GLY A 76 -16.25 2.83 -3.36
C GLY A 76 -16.46 2.65 -4.86
N PRO A 77 -17.70 2.84 -5.35
CA PRO A 77 -18.03 2.78 -6.77
C PRO A 77 -17.21 3.77 -7.60
N VAL A 78 -16.79 3.38 -8.81
CA VAL A 78 -15.99 4.24 -9.69
C VAL A 78 -16.82 5.44 -10.14
N PRO A 79 -16.46 6.68 -9.76
CA PRO A 79 -17.18 7.88 -10.17
C PRO A 79 -16.80 8.32 -11.60
N PRO A 80 -17.66 9.08 -12.29
CA PRO A 80 -17.34 9.60 -13.63
C PRO A 80 -16.25 10.69 -13.60
N ASN A 81 -16.04 11.35 -12.46
CA ASN A 81 -15.20 12.54 -12.27
C ASN A 81 -14.25 12.43 -11.05
N PRO A 82 -13.27 11.50 -11.04
CA PRO A 82 -12.43 11.23 -9.87
C PRO A 82 -11.59 12.44 -9.39
N ALA A 83 -11.01 13.20 -10.32
CA ALA A 83 -10.09 14.29 -10.00
C ALA A 83 -10.82 15.44 -9.30
N GLU A 84 -12.03 15.77 -9.79
CA GLU A 84 -12.89 16.80 -9.23
C GLU A 84 -13.36 16.45 -7.82
N LEU A 85 -13.68 15.16 -7.58
CA LEU A 85 -14.05 14.69 -6.25
C LEU A 85 -12.88 14.76 -5.26
N ILE A 86 -11.67 14.37 -5.68
CA ILE A 86 -10.46 14.49 -4.85
C ILE A 86 -10.16 15.95 -4.50
N ALA A 87 -10.39 16.87 -5.44
CA ALA A 87 -10.13 18.30 -5.27
C ALA A 87 -11.24 19.05 -4.50
N SER A 88 -12.34 18.39 -4.14
CA SER A 88 -13.49 19.02 -3.51
C SER A 88 -13.28 19.34 -2.03
N ASP A 89 -13.97 20.37 -1.53
CA ASP A 89 -14.02 20.71 -0.10
C ASP A 89 -14.54 19.52 0.74
N ARG A 90 -15.41 18.70 0.16
CA ARG A 90 -15.93 17.49 0.82
C ARG A 90 -14.83 16.48 1.12
N ASN A 91 -13.77 16.42 0.30
CA ASN A 91 -12.62 15.60 0.61
C ASN A 91 -11.77 16.20 1.73
N ASP A 92 -11.67 17.52 1.82
CA ASP A 92 -11.02 18.18 2.95
C ASP A 92 -11.75 17.82 4.27
N GLU A 93 -13.10 17.90 4.28
CA GLU A 93 -13.93 17.44 5.41
C GLU A 93 -13.72 15.96 5.77
N LEU A 94 -13.59 15.09 4.76
CA LEU A 94 -13.31 13.66 4.96
C LEU A 94 -12.00 13.47 5.72
N ILE A 95 -10.92 14.06 5.21
CA ILE A 95 -9.58 13.88 5.78
C ILE A 95 -9.50 14.48 7.19
N ASP A 96 -10.08 15.66 7.41
CA ASP A 96 -10.10 16.30 8.73
C ASP A 96 -10.88 15.46 9.74
N GLY A 97 -12.05 14.95 9.35
CA GLY A 97 -12.84 14.06 10.20
C GLY A 97 -12.10 12.76 10.57
N LEU A 98 -11.28 12.22 9.66
CA LEU A 98 -10.47 11.03 9.93
C LEU A 98 -9.28 11.33 10.85
N LYS A 99 -8.65 12.51 10.73
CA LYS A 99 -7.53 12.93 11.59
C LYS A 99 -7.92 13.03 13.08
N GLU A 100 -9.18 13.37 13.37
CA GLU A 100 -9.69 13.37 14.75
C GLU A 100 -9.84 11.97 15.34
N ILE A 101 -9.86 10.93 14.50
CA ILE A 101 -10.19 9.55 14.90
C ILE A 101 -8.95 8.66 14.94
N TYR A 102 -7.96 8.87 14.08
CA TYR A 102 -6.83 7.96 13.86
C TYR A 102 -5.48 8.63 14.15
N ASP A 103 -4.57 7.87 14.73
CA ASP A 103 -3.19 8.31 14.97
C ASP A 103 -2.37 8.33 13.66
N PHE A 104 -2.64 7.37 12.77
CA PHE A 104 -1.95 7.21 11.49
C PHE A 104 -2.96 6.95 10.37
N ILE A 105 -2.82 7.68 9.27
CA ILE A 105 -3.61 7.50 8.05
C ILE A 105 -2.64 7.21 6.90
N ILE A 106 -2.74 6.03 6.31
CA ILE A 106 -1.96 5.61 5.15
C ILE A 106 -2.86 5.70 3.93
N ILE A 107 -2.45 6.51 2.94
CA ILE A 107 -3.20 6.70 1.70
C ILE A 107 -2.49 5.94 0.57
N ASP A 108 -3.13 4.88 0.07
CA ASP A 108 -2.69 4.20 -1.16
C ASP A 108 -3.25 4.95 -2.38
N THR A 109 -2.36 5.56 -3.15
CA THR A 109 -2.71 6.43 -4.27
C THR A 109 -2.70 5.69 -5.60
N PRO A 110 -3.45 6.16 -6.63
CA PRO A 110 -3.33 5.62 -7.97
C PRO A 110 -1.89 5.74 -8.52
N PRO A 111 -1.50 4.95 -9.54
CA PRO A 111 -0.16 5.00 -10.13
C PRO A 111 0.24 6.39 -10.67
N VAL A 112 1.29 7.00 -10.10
CA VAL A 112 1.80 8.37 -10.38
C VAL A 112 2.08 8.71 -11.86
N GLY A 113 2.24 7.70 -12.72
CA GLY A 113 2.56 7.90 -14.15
C GLY A 113 1.35 8.22 -15.02
N LEU A 114 0.18 8.20 -14.42
CA LEU A 114 -1.07 8.66 -14.98
C LEU A 114 -1.70 9.53 -13.90
N VAL A 115 -1.91 10.82 -14.21
CA VAL A 115 -2.91 11.68 -13.56
C VAL A 115 -2.49 12.51 -12.33
N THR A 116 -2.97 13.75 -12.34
CA THR A 116 -3.03 14.77 -11.29
C THR A 116 -3.51 14.29 -9.91
N ASP A 117 -4.24 13.18 -9.85
CA ASP A 117 -4.91 12.70 -8.64
C ASP A 117 -3.93 12.44 -7.47
N ALA A 118 -2.79 11.81 -7.74
CA ALA A 118 -1.77 11.59 -6.71
C ALA A 118 -1.21 12.92 -6.16
N PHE A 119 -1.01 13.92 -7.02
CA PHE A 119 -0.57 15.26 -6.58
C PHE A 119 -1.63 15.98 -5.77
N LEU A 120 -2.91 15.84 -6.11
CA LEU A 120 -4.01 16.40 -5.31
C LEU A 120 -4.04 15.79 -3.91
N LEU A 121 -3.75 14.49 -3.79
CA LEU A 121 -3.70 13.80 -2.50
C LEU A 121 -2.46 14.15 -1.65
N MET A 122 -1.34 14.53 -2.27
CA MET A 122 -0.09 14.83 -1.56
C MET A 122 -0.25 15.98 -0.55
N LYS A 123 -1.20 16.91 -0.74
CA LYS A 123 -1.43 18.01 0.21
C LYS A 123 -1.88 17.54 1.59
N TYR A 124 -2.49 16.35 1.67
CA TYR A 124 -3.01 15.78 2.92
C TYR A 124 -1.97 15.02 3.73
N ALA A 125 -0.83 14.68 3.12
CA ALA A 125 0.17 13.80 3.71
C ALA A 125 1.33 14.58 4.33
N ASP A 126 1.65 14.30 5.60
CA ASP A 126 2.84 14.85 6.26
C ASP A 126 4.13 14.30 5.64
N VAL A 127 4.12 13.02 5.28
CA VAL A 127 5.22 12.30 4.63
C VAL A 127 4.72 11.66 3.33
N LYS A 128 5.47 11.83 2.23
CA LYS A 128 5.15 11.26 0.92
C LYS A 128 6.18 10.20 0.59
N VAL A 129 5.72 9.01 0.22
CA VAL A 129 6.60 7.88 -0.13
C VAL A 129 6.45 7.55 -1.59
N PHE A 130 7.51 7.79 -2.36
CA PHE A 130 7.62 7.40 -3.75
C PHE A 130 8.27 6.02 -3.87
N VAL A 131 7.46 5.01 -4.13
CA VAL A 131 7.92 3.61 -4.24
C VAL A 131 8.48 3.34 -5.62
N VAL A 132 9.74 2.95 -5.68
CA VAL A 132 10.42 2.48 -6.89
C VAL A 132 10.79 1.02 -6.74
N ARG A 133 10.77 0.25 -7.82
CA ARG A 133 11.11 -1.18 -7.78
C ARG A 133 12.40 -1.45 -8.55
N GLN A 134 13.35 -2.14 -7.90
CA GLN A 134 14.65 -2.44 -8.50
C GLN A 134 14.47 -3.22 -9.81
N ASN A 135 15.22 -2.86 -10.85
CA ASN A 135 15.17 -3.49 -12.18
C ASN A 135 13.78 -3.52 -12.84
N TYR A 136 12.84 -2.69 -12.38
CA TYR A 136 11.48 -2.62 -12.92
C TYR A 136 11.06 -1.18 -13.24
N THR A 137 11.26 -0.24 -12.31
CA THR A 137 10.89 1.17 -12.54
C THR A 137 11.72 1.78 -13.67
N ASN A 138 11.06 2.38 -14.66
CA ASN A 138 11.73 3.01 -15.79
C ASN A 138 12.44 4.29 -15.36
N LYS A 139 13.75 4.36 -15.60
CA LYS A 139 14.60 5.51 -15.18
C LYS A 139 14.16 6.86 -15.78
N LYS A 140 13.66 6.89 -17.02
CA LYS A 140 13.19 8.14 -17.65
C LYS A 140 11.90 8.63 -16.99
N VAL A 141 10.96 7.71 -16.74
CA VAL A 141 9.70 8.01 -16.06
C VAL A 141 9.96 8.49 -14.63
N PHE A 142 10.84 7.78 -13.92
CA PHE A 142 11.33 8.19 -12.60
C PHE A 142 11.89 9.62 -12.63
N GLY A 143 12.84 9.89 -13.53
CA GLY A 143 13.47 11.22 -13.63
C GLY A 143 12.48 12.35 -13.93
N SER A 144 11.49 12.10 -14.81
CA SER A 144 10.43 13.08 -15.10
C SER A 144 9.59 13.40 -13.86
N ILE A 145 9.22 12.38 -13.09
CA ILE A 145 8.39 12.57 -11.89
C ILE A 145 9.17 13.29 -10.80
N ILE A 146 10.45 12.96 -10.61
CA ILE A 146 11.31 13.67 -9.66
C ILE A 146 11.44 15.15 -10.07
N ALA A 147 11.66 15.44 -11.35
CA ALA A 147 11.70 16.83 -11.83
C ALA A 147 10.38 17.58 -11.57
N ASP A 148 9.24 16.93 -11.77
CA ASP A 148 7.93 17.52 -11.46
C ASP A 148 7.77 17.78 -9.95
N ILE A 149 8.19 16.86 -9.09
CA ILE A 149 8.17 17.00 -7.62
C ILE A 149 9.06 18.16 -7.17
N GLU A 150 10.28 18.23 -7.71
CA GLU A 150 11.26 19.29 -7.41
C GLU A 150 10.76 20.66 -7.87
N SER A 151 10.23 20.76 -9.09
CA SER A 151 9.69 22.02 -9.63
C SER A 151 8.50 22.56 -8.85
N ARG A 152 7.73 21.67 -8.20
CA ARG A 152 6.59 22.00 -7.33
C ARG A 152 6.98 22.24 -5.88
N ASN A 153 8.27 22.08 -5.54
CA ASN A 153 8.81 22.22 -4.19
C ASN A 153 8.03 21.41 -3.14
N ILE A 154 7.68 20.16 -3.47
CA ILE A 154 6.87 19.31 -2.58
C ILE A 154 7.73 18.85 -1.40
N PRO A 155 7.37 19.21 -0.14
CA PRO A 155 8.18 18.87 1.03
C PRO A 155 7.96 17.42 1.47
N ASN A 156 8.93 16.88 2.21
CA ASN A 156 8.86 15.57 2.88
C ASN A 156 8.62 14.40 1.91
N MET A 157 9.22 14.44 0.73
CA MET A 157 9.24 13.32 -0.21
C MET A 157 10.40 12.37 0.12
N THR A 158 10.08 11.09 0.21
CA THR A 158 11.04 10.00 0.48
C THR A 158 10.92 8.95 -0.61
N ILE A 159 12.04 8.36 -1.03
CA ILE A 159 12.06 7.25 -1.98
C ILE A 159 12.17 5.93 -1.22
N LEU A 160 11.28 4.98 -1.53
CA LEU A 160 11.37 3.61 -1.03
C LEU A 160 11.73 2.68 -2.19
N VAL A 161 12.85 1.98 -2.08
CA VAL A 161 13.28 0.98 -3.06
C VAL A 161 12.75 -0.39 -2.66
N ASN A 162 11.79 -0.89 -3.42
CA ASN A 162 11.14 -2.19 -3.23
C ASN A 162 11.77 -3.28 -4.12
N ASP A 163 11.57 -4.54 -3.73
CA ASP A 163 12.05 -5.75 -4.43
C ASP A 163 13.57 -5.74 -4.69
N VAL A 164 14.33 -5.30 -3.68
CA VAL A 164 15.79 -5.26 -3.76
C VAL A 164 16.34 -6.68 -3.70
N LYS A 165 16.90 -7.15 -4.81
CA LYS A 165 17.70 -8.36 -4.92
C LYS A 165 19.14 -8.02 -4.56
N MET A 166 19.60 -8.54 -3.43
CA MET A 166 21.01 -8.50 -3.06
C MET A 166 21.74 -9.59 -3.83
N ASP A 167 22.69 -9.22 -4.69
CA ASP A 167 23.56 -10.20 -5.32
C ASP A 167 24.40 -10.90 -4.25
N LYS A 168 24.37 -12.23 -4.23
CA LYS A 168 25.14 -13.07 -3.28
C LYS A 168 26.67 -12.84 -3.37
N ASN A 169 27.14 -12.14 -4.41
CA ASN A 169 28.53 -11.79 -4.64
C ASN A 169 28.87 -10.31 -4.35
N SER A 170 27.90 -9.48 -3.97
CA SER A 170 28.16 -8.07 -3.62
C SER A 170 28.62 -7.98 -2.17
N TYR A 171 29.91 -8.26 -1.95
CA TYR A 171 30.62 -7.95 -0.72
C TYR A 171 30.58 -6.44 -0.44
N GLY A 172 29.78 -6.05 0.56
CA GLY A 172 30.08 -5.05 1.58
C GLY A 172 30.35 -3.59 1.18
N TYR A 173 29.46 -2.68 1.60
CA TYR A 173 29.82 -1.50 2.41
C TYR A 173 28.55 -0.86 2.99
N GLY A 174 28.34 -0.97 4.31
CA GLY A 174 27.29 -0.21 5.01
C GLY A 174 26.68 -0.92 6.23
N TYR A 175 27.33 -0.82 7.38
CA TYR A 175 26.83 -1.01 8.76
C TYR A 175 25.48 -1.74 8.94
N GLY A 176 25.53 -3.06 9.08
CA GLY A 176 24.39 -3.89 9.48
C GLY A 176 24.52 -4.37 10.92
N TYR A 177 23.62 -3.92 11.80
CA TYR A 177 23.34 -4.57 13.08
C TYR A 177 22.63 -5.90 12.80
N GLY A 178 23.38 -7.00 12.81
CA GLY A 178 22.85 -8.34 12.57
C GLY A 178 22.42 -9.01 13.87
N TYR A 179 21.12 -9.23 14.05
CA TYR A 179 20.62 -10.25 14.97
C TYR A 179 20.81 -11.62 14.31
N GLY A 180 21.83 -12.35 14.75
CA GLY A 180 22.09 -13.72 14.35
C GLY A 180 21.33 -14.71 15.22
N TYR A 181 20.46 -15.50 14.61
CA TYR A 181 20.09 -16.82 15.13
C TYR A 181 20.68 -17.87 14.20
N GLY A 182 21.72 -18.56 14.67
CA GLY A 182 22.36 -19.67 14.02
C GLY A 182 21.92 -21.01 14.61
N TYR A 183 21.54 -21.93 13.74
CA TYR A 183 21.53 -23.40 13.88
C TYR A 183 21.50 -23.92 12.44
N GLY A 184 22.23 -24.93 11.97
CA GLY A 184 23.12 -25.95 12.52
C GLY A 184 23.30 -26.97 11.37
N TYR A 185 24.52 -27.46 11.16
CA TYR A 185 24.94 -28.30 10.03
C TYR A 185 24.18 -29.63 9.88
N GLY A 186 24.02 -30.09 8.62
CA GLY A 186 23.66 -31.48 8.30
C GLY A 186 23.96 -31.84 6.85
N TYR A 187 25.06 -32.56 6.61
CA TYR A 187 25.40 -33.21 5.33
C TYR A 187 24.49 -34.41 5.08
N GLY A 188 23.95 -34.56 3.87
CA GLY A 188 23.23 -35.77 3.45
C GLY A 188 22.99 -35.81 1.94
N SER A 189 23.75 -36.65 1.24
CA SER A 189 23.49 -37.05 -0.16
C SER A 189 22.21 -37.89 -0.26
N GLY A 190 21.36 -37.61 -1.24
CA GLY A 190 20.22 -38.46 -1.59
C GLY A 190 19.65 -38.09 -2.96
N TYR A 191 19.81 -38.99 -3.92
CA TYR A 191 19.17 -38.94 -5.24
C TYR A 191 17.71 -39.42 -5.11
N GLY A 192 16.77 -38.71 -5.74
CA GLY A 192 15.38 -39.15 -5.83
C GLY A 192 14.60 -38.37 -6.90
N TYR A 193 14.29 -39.02 -8.01
CA TYR A 193 13.30 -38.58 -9.01
C TYR A 193 11.90 -39.02 -8.58
N GLY A 194 10.88 -38.19 -8.82
CA GLY A 194 9.48 -38.60 -8.70
C GLY A 194 8.50 -37.43 -8.85
N TYR A 195 7.87 -37.34 -10.01
CA TYR A 195 6.72 -36.48 -10.31
C TYR A 195 5.44 -37.07 -9.72
N TYR A 196 4.60 -36.24 -9.08
CA TYR A 196 3.14 -36.20 -9.27
C TYR A 196 2.64 -34.82 -8.82
N THR A 197 2.03 -34.08 -9.73
CA THR A 197 1.32 -32.83 -9.52
C THR A 197 -0.11 -33.16 -9.08
N ASP A 198 -0.48 -32.79 -7.86
CA ASP A 198 -1.88 -32.59 -7.50
C ASP A 198 -2.17 -31.10 -7.67
N ASP A 199 -2.96 -30.79 -8.69
CA ASP A 199 -3.59 -29.49 -8.88
C ASP A 199 -4.62 -29.29 -7.75
N GLN A 200 -4.18 -28.69 -6.65
CA GLN A 200 -5.11 -28.05 -5.71
C GLN A 200 -5.42 -26.66 -6.23
N GLU A 201 -6.70 -26.41 -6.50
CA GLU A 201 -7.23 -25.07 -6.70
C GLU A 201 -6.79 -24.18 -5.52
N PRO A 202 -6.26 -22.98 -5.78
CA PRO A 202 -5.82 -22.13 -4.69
C PRO A 202 -7.04 -21.66 -3.90
N ASP A 203 -7.07 -21.99 -2.61
CA ASP A 203 -7.99 -21.38 -1.65
C ASP A 203 -7.96 -19.86 -1.82
N GLU A 204 -9.15 -19.24 -1.92
CA GLU A 204 -9.39 -17.79 -1.92
C GLU A 204 -9.04 -17.14 -0.56
N GLU A 205 -7.95 -17.56 0.07
CA GLU A 205 -7.39 -16.88 1.22
C GLU A 205 -6.77 -15.54 0.77
N GLY A 206 -7.27 -14.45 1.35
CA GLY A 206 -6.80 -13.10 1.10
C GLY A 206 -5.31 -12.93 1.42
N LEU A 207 -4.69 -11.95 0.77
CA LEU A 207 -3.26 -11.62 0.95
C LEU A 207 -2.90 -11.44 2.43
N VAL A 208 -3.82 -10.87 3.20
CA VAL A 208 -3.68 -10.55 4.63
C VAL A 208 -3.65 -11.82 5.48
N ASP A 209 -4.55 -12.76 5.25
CA ASP A 209 -4.57 -14.03 6.00
C ASP A 209 -3.28 -14.81 5.81
N LYS A 210 -2.72 -14.77 4.59
CA LYS A 210 -1.41 -15.35 4.27
C LYS A 210 -0.25 -14.63 4.95
N MET A 211 -0.33 -13.31 5.12
CA MET A 211 0.72 -12.52 5.77
C MET A 211 0.73 -12.64 7.29
N PHE A 212 -0.43 -12.83 7.93
CA PHE A 212 -0.57 -12.77 9.39
C PHE A 212 -0.84 -14.13 10.04
N ARG A 213 -0.65 -15.24 9.32
CA ARG A 213 -0.73 -16.57 9.91
C ARG A 213 0.34 -16.73 11.01
N LYS A 214 -0.11 -16.85 12.26
CA LYS A 214 0.75 -17.10 13.43
C LYS A 214 1.64 -18.32 13.17
N SER A 215 2.95 -18.14 13.37
CA SER A 215 3.90 -19.24 13.60
C SER A 215 3.59 -19.96 14.90
#